data_AF-A0A9D6T8Z9-F1
#
_entry.id   AF-A0A9D6T8Z9-F1
#
_cell.length_a   1.000
_cell.length_b   1.000
_cell.length_c   1.000
_cell.angle_alpha   90.00
_cell.angle_beta   90.00
_cell.angle_gamma   90.00
#
_symmetry.space_group_name_H-M   'P 1'
#
loop_
_entity.id
_entity.type
_entity.pdbx_description
1 polymer ?
#
loop_
_entity_poly.entity_id
_entity_poly.type
_entity_poly.pdbx_seq_one_letter_code
_entity_poly.pdbx_strand_id
1 'polypeptide(L)'
;MVERESFLIDTMDTPLGKAILIADRAGALRLYRWEDPEQTWREDFHRRYGSAKLVSQRDRFGHVTALERYYNGAITALETIPVALAGTPFQEKVWQALRAIAGGSTVSYGALAKRIGTPNAVRAVGLANGRNPVGVVVPCHRVIGSDGSLTGYGGGLARKRWLLEHEARHCAFRLEVSP
;
A
#
# COMPACT_ATOMS: atom_id res chain seq x y z
N MET A 1 -25.09 -20.07 14.59
CA MET A 1 -25.06 -19.38 13.27
C MET A 1 -23.71 -18.73 13.16
N VAL A 2 -22.84 -19.20 12.26
CA VAL A 2 -21.53 -18.58 12.05
C VAL A 2 -21.80 -17.25 11.35
N GLU A 3 -21.55 -16.15 12.05
CA GLU A 3 -21.63 -14.80 11.50
C GLU A 3 -20.71 -14.76 10.27
N ARG A 4 -21.29 -14.60 9.08
CA ARG A 4 -20.47 -14.50 7.86
C ARG A 4 -19.61 -13.25 8.00
N GLU A 5 -18.29 -13.41 7.93
CA GLU A 5 -17.37 -12.26 7.91
C GLU A 5 -17.85 -11.25 6.87
N SER A 6 -17.99 -10.00 7.31
CA SER A 6 -18.38 -8.89 6.46
C SER A 6 -17.31 -7.82 6.50
N PHE A 7 -16.99 -7.28 5.33
CA PHE A 7 -16.02 -6.21 5.15
C PHE A 7 -16.76 -4.93 4.73
N LEU A 8 -16.18 -3.80 5.07
CA LEU A 8 -16.65 -2.49 4.66
C LEU A 8 -15.95 -2.10 3.37
N ILE A 9 -16.71 -1.63 2.38
CA ILE A 9 -16.17 -1.12 1.12
C ILE A 9 -16.47 0.37 0.98
N ASP A 10 -15.47 1.10 0.51
CA ASP A 10 -15.56 2.52 0.17
C ASP A 10 -14.84 2.79 -1.16
N THR A 11 -15.14 3.94 -1.77
CA THR A 11 -14.51 4.40 -3.01
C THR A 11 -14.13 5.87 -2.89
N MET A 12 -13.02 6.26 -3.50
CA MET A 12 -12.61 7.66 -3.55
C MET A 12 -12.00 8.00 -4.91
N ASP A 13 -12.15 9.25 -5.32
CA ASP A 13 -11.37 9.79 -6.43
C ASP A 13 -9.98 10.21 -5.93
N THR A 14 -8.95 9.90 -6.71
CA THR A 14 -7.57 10.27 -6.40
C THR A 14 -6.94 10.93 -7.62
N PRO A 15 -5.83 11.66 -7.47
CA PRO A 15 -5.03 12.14 -8.60
C PRO A 15 -4.55 11.03 -9.57
N LEU A 16 -4.66 9.76 -9.16
CA LEU A 16 -4.20 8.58 -9.89
C LEU A 16 -5.36 7.70 -10.41
N GLY A 17 -6.58 8.25 -10.38
CA GLY A 17 -7.83 7.59 -10.75
C GLY A 17 -8.68 7.18 -9.55
N LYS A 18 -9.85 6.60 -9.83
CA LYS A 18 -10.76 6.11 -8.80
C LYS A 18 -10.16 4.90 -8.07
N ALA A 19 -10.30 4.87 -6.75
CA ALA A 19 -9.77 3.83 -5.88
C ALA A 19 -10.85 3.19 -5.01
N ILE A 20 -10.64 1.93 -4.66
CA ILE A 20 -11.46 1.16 -3.72
C ILE A 20 -10.66 0.91 -2.45
N LEU A 21 -11.33 1.03 -1.33
CA LEU A 21 -10.86 0.68 0.00
C LEU A 21 -11.73 -0.45 0.53
N ILE A 22 -11.11 -1.48 1.10
CA ILE A 22 -11.82 -2.53 1.84
C ILE A 22 -11.18 -2.66 3.22
N ALA A 23 -11.99 -2.55 4.26
CA ALA A 23 -11.58 -2.72 5.65
C ALA A 23 -12.37 -3.85 6.31
N ASP A 24 -11.76 -4.51 7.29
CA ASP A 24 -12.49 -5.41 8.18
C ASP A 24 -13.34 -4.62 9.20
N ARG A 25 -14.10 -5.33 10.05
CA ARG A 25 -14.90 -4.73 11.12
C ARG A 25 -14.07 -4.16 12.27
N ALA A 26 -12.81 -4.54 12.40
CA ALA A 26 -11.87 -4.00 13.38
C ALA A 26 -11.19 -2.70 12.90
N GLY A 27 -11.43 -2.30 11.66
CA GLY A 27 -10.89 -1.09 11.05
C GLY A 27 -9.56 -1.29 10.34
N ALA A 28 -9.02 -2.51 10.25
CA ALA A 28 -7.80 -2.75 9.49
C ALA A 28 -8.09 -2.82 7.98
N LEU A 29 -7.33 -2.05 7.19
CA LEU A 29 -7.38 -2.15 5.73
C LEU A 29 -6.90 -3.53 5.29
N ARG A 30 -7.66 -4.08 4.34
CA ARG A 30 -7.50 -5.41 3.74
C ARG A 30 -7.15 -5.29 2.25
N LEU A 31 -7.61 -4.22 1.62
CA LEU A 31 -7.33 -3.89 0.22
C LEU A 31 -7.42 -2.37 0.00
N TYR A 32 -6.48 -1.82 -0.76
CA TYR A 32 -6.49 -0.46 -1.31
C TYR A 32 -5.84 -0.48 -2.68
N ARG A 33 -6.62 -0.13 -3.71
CA ARG A 33 -6.14 -0.10 -5.10
C ARG A 33 -7.03 0.75 -6.00
N TRP A 34 -6.46 1.19 -7.10
CA TRP A 34 -7.20 1.84 -8.17
C TRP A 34 -8.09 0.85 -8.94
N GLU A 35 -9.19 1.35 -9.47
CA GLU A 35 -9.93 0.68 -10.53
C GLU A 35 -9.03 0.53 -11.75
N ASP A 36 -8.93 -0.71 -12.22
CA ASP A 36 -8.14 -1.07 -13.38
C ASP A 36 -9.00 -2.03 -14.23
N PRO A 37 -9.28 -1.68 -15.51
CA PRO A 37 -10.02 -2.56 -16.40
C PRO A 37 -9.36 -3.93 -16.60
N GLU A 38 -8.02 -4.00 -16.50
CA GLU A 38 -7.25 -5.22 -16.76
C GLU A 38 -7.05 -6.07 -15.51
N GLN A 39 -7.28 -5.52 -14.32
CA GLN A 39 -7.13 -6.23 -13.05
C GLN A 39 -8.28 -5.92 -12.10
N THR A 40 -9.20 -6.86 -11.94
CA THR A 40 -10.34 -6.61 -11.06
C THR A 40 -9.93 -6.75 -9.58
N TRP A 41 -10.29 -5.75 -8.78
CA TRP A 41 -10.14 -5.80 -7.33
C TRP A 41 -10.99 -6.90 -6.69
N ARG A 42 -12.11 -7.24 -7.33
CA ARG A 42 -13.05 -8.28 -6.89
C ARG A 42 -12.41 -9.66 -6.88
N GLU A 43 -11.67 -10.02 -7.93
CA GLU A 43 -10.98 -11.31 -7.98
C GLU A 43 -9.89 -11.43 -6.91
N ASP A 44 -9.09 -10.37 -6.69
CA ASP A 44 -8.07 -10.38 -5.64
C ASP A 44 -8.71 -10.47 -4.24
N PHE A 45 -9.82 -9.74 -4.02
CA PHE A 45 -10.59 -9.83 -2.79
C PHE A 45 -11.14 -11.25 -2.57
N HIS A 46 -11.83 -11.82 -3.56
CA HIS A 46 -12.41 -13.17 -3.42
C HIS A 46 -11.35 -14.27 -3.27
N ARG A 47 -10.19 -14.12 -3.91
CA ARG A 47 -9.07 -15.07 -3.72
C ARG A 47 -8.55 -15.06 -2.28
N ARG A 48 -8.59 -13.92 -1.59
CA ARG A 48 -8.07 -13.75 -0.22
C ARG A 48 -9.10 -14.04 0.86
N TYR A 49 -10.37 -13.67 0.62
CA TYR A 49 -11.42 -13.65 1.64
C TYR A 49 -12.67 -14.43 1.23
N GLY A 50 -12.63 -15.16 0.12
CA GLY A 50 -13.75 -15.96 -0.38
C GLY A 50 -14.97 -15.10 -0.73
N SER A 51 -16.17 -15.66 -0.52
CA SER A 51 -17.45 -14.98 -0.78
C SER A 51 -17.92 -14.10 0.39
N ALA A 52 -16.98 -13.50 1.14
CA ALA A 52 -17.30 -12.62 2.25
C ALA A 52 -18.16 -11.43 1.79
N LYS A 53 -19.08 -10.99 2.67
CA LYS A 53 -20.03 -9.94 2.31
C LYS A 53 -19.34 -8.57 2.32
N LEU A 54 -19.51 -7.81 1.23
CA LEU A 54 -19.14 -6.39 1.20
C LEU A 54 -20.35 -5.53 1.57
N VAL A 55 -20.15 -4.61 2.51
CA VAL A 55 -21.16 -3.63 2.92
C VAL A 55 -20.61 -2.25 2.60
N SER A 56 -21.30 -1.51 1.73
CA SER A 56 -20.90 -0.14 1.43
C SER A 56 -21.04 0.71 2.68
N GLN A 57 -19.95 1.35 3.09
CA GLN A 57 -19.95 2.24 4.25
C GLN A 57 -18.89 3.31 4.07
N ARG A 58 -19.35 4.56 4.02
CA ARG A 58 -18.47 5.71 3.81
C ARG A 58 -17.67 6.02 5.06
N ASP A 59 -16.36 6.05 4.89
CA ASP A 59 -15.29 6.51 5.77
C ASP A 59 -15.44 6.17 7.27
N ARG A 60 -15.94 4.97 7.59
CA ARG A 60 -16.24 4.55 8.96
C ARG A 60 -15.08 4.69 9.94
N PHE A 61 -13.86 4.57 9.45
CA PHE A 61 -12.61 4.57 10.21
C PHE A 61 -11.65 5.71 9.81
N GLY A 62 -12.10 6.67 8.98
CA GLY A 62 -11.25 7.80 8.57
C GLY A 62 -10.17 7.45 7.53
N HIS A 63 -10.26 6.30 6.85
CA HIS A 63 -9.30 5.88 5.83
C HIS A 63 -9.32 6.80 4.61
N VAL A 64 -10.51 7.20 4.13
CA VAL A 64 -10.64 8.11 2.99
C VAL A 64 -10.09 9.47 3.38
N THR A 65 -10.49 10.00 4.54
CA THR A 65 -9.94 11.26 5.07
C THR A 65 -8.41 11.22 5.17
N ALA A 66 -7.82 10.13 5.67
CA ALA A 66 -6.38 9.99 5.78
C ALA A 66 -5.67 9.94 4.41
N LEU A 67 -6.26 9.26 3.43
CA LEU A 67 -5.75 9.21 2.05
C LEU A 67 -5.89 10.56 1.34
N GLU A 68 -7.00 11.28 1.53
CA GLU A 68 -7.15 12.65 1.05
C GLU A 68 -6.05 13.56 1.62
N ARG A 69 -5.79 13.48 2.93
CA ARG A 69 -4.69 14.21 3.57
C ARG A 69 -3.33 13.85 2.96
N TYR A 70 -3.07 12.57 2.71
CA TYR A 70 -1.84 12.13 2.04
C TYR A 70 -1.71 12.73 0.64
N TYR A 71 -2.76 12.67 -0.19
CA TYR A 71 -2.74 13.25 -1.54
C TYR A 71 -2.63 14.78 -1.53
N ASN A 72 -3.04 15.43 -0.44
CA ASN A 72 -2.84 16.86 -0.19
C ASN A 72 -1.49 17.21 0.46
N GLY A 73 -0.58 16.24 0.60
CA GLY A 73 0.80 16.46 1.02
C GLY A 73 1.12 16.10 2.48
N ALA A 74 0.14 15.66 3.28
CA ALA A 74 0.41 15.15 4.63
C ALA A 74 0.92 13.70 4.57
N ILE A 75 2.18 13.51 4.16
CA ILE A 75 2.75 12.18 3.84
C ILE A 75 2.65 11.18 5.00
N THR A 76 2.75 11.63 6.25
CA THR A 76 2.67 10.78 7.44
C THR A 76 1.24 10.37 7.83
N ALA A 77 0.21 10.88 7.16
CA ALA A 77 -1.20 10.61 7.49
C ALA A 77 -1.59 9.12 7.38
N LEU A 78 -0.81 8.32 6.65
CA LEU A 78 -1.09 6.89 6.44
C LEU A 78 -0.39 5.97 7.45
N GLU A 79 0.57 6.47 8.21
CA GLU A 79 1.45 5.64 9.06
C GLU A 79 0.65 4.92 10.15
N THR A 80 -0.40 5.56 10.67
CA THR A 80 -1.26 5.04 11.74
C THR A 80 -2.39 4.17 11.25
N ILE A 81 -2.60 4.03 9.93
CA ILE A 81 -3.69 3.21 9.40
C ILE A 81 -3.36 1.74 9.70
N PRO A 82 -4.24 1.01 10.44
CA PRO A 82 -4.05 -0.41 10.66
C PRO A 82 -4.25 -1.18 9.34
N VAL A 83 -3.41 -2.18 9.12
CA VAL A 83 -3.54 -3.10 7.99
C VAL A 83 -3.45 -4.53 8.51
N ALA A 84 -4.23 -5.43 7.94
CA ALA A 84 -3.95 -6.87 8.08
C ALA A 84 -4.12 -7.50 6.71
N LEU A 85 -3.05 -8.14 6.25
CA LEU A 85 -2.86 -8.51 4.87
C LEU A 85 -2.86 -10.03 4.79
N ALA A 86 -3.81 -10.62 4.06
CA ALA A 86 -3.81 -12.07 3.83
C ALA A 86 -2.75 -12.42 2.77
N GLY A 87 -1.62 -12.97 3.21
CA GLY A 87 -0.53 -13.42 2.34
C GLY A 87 0.21 -14.63 2.90
N THR A 88 1.25 -15.08 2.20
CA THR A 88 2.16 -16.08 2.76
C THR A 88 3.01 -15.44 3.87
N PRO A 89 3.58 -16.22 4.81
CA PRO A 89 4.48 -15.67 5.83
C PRO A 89 5.64 -14.84 5.27
N PHE A 90 6.17 -15.24 4.11
CA PHE A 90 7.20 -14.47 3.40
C PHE A 90 6.67 -13.12 2.88
N GLN A 91 5.46 -13.10 2.31
CA GLN A 91 4.84 -11.87 1.82
C GLN A 91 4.55 -10.90 2.97
N GLU A 92 3.99 -11.40 4.07
CA GLU A 92 3.70 -10.61 5.26
C GLU A 92 4.98 -9.98 5.83
N LYS A 93 6.08 -10.75 5.90
CA LYS A 93 7.39 -10.24 6.32
C LYS A 93 7.89 -9.10 5.41
N VAL A 94 7.75 -9.24 4.09
CA VAL A 94 8.10 -8.19 3.13
C VAL A 94 7.22 -6.96 3.36
N TRP A 95 5.90 -7.12 3.46
CA TRP A 95 4.96 -6.01 3.60
C TRP A 95 5.12 -5.26 4.94
N GLN A 96 5.44 -5.97 6.02
CA GLN A 96 5.83 -5.34 7.29
C GLN A 96 7.08 -4.49 7.13
N ALA A 97 8.12 -5.02 6.46
CA ALA A 97 9.36 -4.27 6.21
C ALA A 97 9.16 -3.06 5.30
N LEU A 98 8.18 -3.09 4.38
CA LEU A 98 7.79 -1.93 3.56
C LEU A 98 7.26 -0.78 4.42
N ARG A 99 6.44 -1.06 5.43
CA ARG A 99 5.88 -0.02 6.32
C ARG A 99 6.95 0.72 7.12
N ALA A 100 8.15 0.15 7.27
CA ALA A 100 9.29 0.79 7.92
C ALA A 100 10.13 1.68 6.97
N ILE A 101 9.69 1.92 5.74
CA ILE A 101 10.34 2.86 4.82
C ILE A 101 9.65 4.21 4.96
N ALA A 102 10.37 5.24 5.41
CA ALA A 102 9.82 6.58 5.62
C ALA A 102 9.35 7.23 4.31
N GLY A 103 8.34 8.10 4.40
CA GLY A 103 7.87 8.91 3.27
C GLY A 103 8.97 9.80 2.70
N GLY A 104 9.08 9.85 1.37
CA GLY A 104 10.11 10.63 0.67
C GLY A 104 11.48 9.95 0.62
N SER A 105 11.61 8.72 1.15
CA SER A 105 12.82 7.90 1.04
C SER A 105 12.56 6.66 0.18
N THR A 106 13.61 6.14 -0.43
CA THR A 106 13.56 4.89 -1.21
C THR A 106 14.59 3.88 -0.72
N VAL A 107 14.33 2.61 -0.99
CA VAL A 107 15.27 1.52 -0.75
C VAL A 107 15.37 0.62 -1.99
N SER A 108 16.50 -0.06 -2.16
CA SER A 108 16.62 -1.05 -3.24
C SER A 108 15.98 -2.38 -2.86
N TYR A 109 15.56 -3.17 -3.86
CA TYR A 109 15.09 -4.55 -3.60
C TYR A 109 16.13 -5.40 -2.85
N GLY A 110 17.42 -5.22 -3.16
CA GLY A 110 18.51 -5.90 -2.45
C GLY A 110 18.65 -5.45 -0.99
N ALA A 111 18.50 -4.16 -0.71
CA ALA A 111 18.50 -3.64 0.66
C ALA A 111 17.29 -4.17 1.46
N LEU A 112 16.11 -4.24 0.84
CA LEU A 112 14.93 -4.81 1.46
C LEU A 112 15.12 -6.31 1.76
N ALA A 113 15.70 -7.07 0.82
CA ALA A 113 16.02 -8.49 1.00
C ALA A 113 16.99 -8.72 2.17
N LYS A 114 18.02 -7.88 2.31
CA LYS A 114 18.93 -7.89 3.46
C LYS A 114 18.19 -7.57 4.76
N ARG A 115 17.34 -6.52 4.78
CA ARG A 115 16.57 -6.10 5.97
C ARG A 115 15.68 -7.22 6.51
N ILE A 116 15.11 -8.06 5.65
CA ILE A 116 14.27 -9.19 6.08
C ILE A 116 15.06 -10.49 6.33
N GLY A 117 16.39 -10.46 6.30
CA GLY A 117 17.24 -11.62 6.58
C GLY A 117 17.29 -12.67 5.46
N THR A 118 16.94 -12.29 4.22
CA THR A 118 16.98 -13.19 3.05
C THR A 118 17.72 -12.53 1.88
N PRO A 119 19.03 -12.22 2.02
CA PRO A 119 19.80 -11.41 1.06
C PRO A 119 19.78 -11.97 -0.37
N ASN A 120 19.70 -13.30 -0.52
CA ASN A 120 19.70 -13.98 -1.83
C ASN A 120 18.31 -14.02 -2.50
N ALA A 121 17.25 -13.55 -1.83
CA ALA A 121 15.87 -13.68 -2.27
C ALA A 121 15.33 -12.43 -2.99
N VAL A 122 16.19 -11.63 -3.63
CA VAL A 122 15.82 -10.32 -4.25
C VAL A 122 14.64 -10.44 -5.22
N ARG A 123 14.62 -11.46 -6.08
CA ARG A 123 13.52 -11.70 -7.02
C ARG A 123 12.21 -12.03 -6.31
N ALA A 124 12.27 -12.85 -5.25
CA ALA A 124 11.11 -13.20 -4.45
C ALA A 124 10.55 -11.98 -3.71
N VAL A 125 11.43 -11.11 -3.19
CA VAL A 125 11.04 -9.81 -2.61
C VAL A 125 10.33 -8.94 -3.63
N GLY A 126 10.83 -8.87 -4.87
CA GLY A 126 10.17 -8.13 -5.96
C GLY A 126 8.76 -8.65 -6.26
N LEU A 127 8.58 -9.98 -6.32
CA LEU A 127 7.27 -10.61 -6.51
C LEU A 127 6.32 -10.36 -5.33
N ALA A 128 6.82 -10.41 -4.09
CA ALA A 128 6.03 -10.10 -2.90
C ALA A 128 5.64 -8.61 -2.84
N ASN A 129 6.54 -7.70 -3.22
CA ASN A 129 6.28 -6.26 -3.33
C ASN A 129 5.14 -5.97 -4.31
N GLY A 130 5.15 -6.64 -5.47
CA GLY A 130 4.10 -6.50 -6.49
C GLY A 130 2.73 -7.07 -6.09
N ARG A 131 2.68 -7.99 -5.12
CA ARG A 131 1.44 -8.62 -4.62
C ARG A 131 0.80 -7.89 -3.43
N ASN A 132 1.31 -6.71 -3.07
CA ASN A 132 0.76 -5.90 -1.99
C ASN A 132 -0.71 -5.49 -2.30
N PRO A 133 -1.69 -5.90 -1.48
CA PRO A 133 -3.10 -5.55 -1.69
C PRO A 133 -3.46 -4.13 -1.23
N VAL A 134 -2.67 -3.51 -0.37
CA VAL A 134 -2.97 -2.19 0.22
C VAL A 134 -1.90 -1.20 -0.23
N GLY A 135 -1.97 -0.81 -1.51
CA GLY A 135 -1.02 0.14 -2.09
C GLY A 135 -0.97 1.46 -1.32
N VAL A 136 0.09 2.24 -1.50
CA VAL A 136 0.32 3.55 -0.84
C VAL A 136 0.49 3.46 0.69
N VAL A 137 -0.50 2.93 1.42
CA VAL A 137 -0.46 2.69 2.88
C VAL A 137 0.60 1.65 3.24
N VAL A 138 0.69 0.56 2.49
CA VAL A 138 1.88 -0.30 2.46
C VAL A 138 2.72 0.18 1.28
N PRO A 139 3.85 0.88 1.51
CA PRO A 139 4.45 1.74 0.51
C PRO A 139 5.38 0.99 -0.46
N CYS A 140 4.81 0.06 -1.24
CA CYS A 140 5.55 -0.73 -2.23
C CYS A 140 6.16 0.09 -3.38
N HIS A 141 5.71 1.34 -3.57
CA HIS A 141 6.30 2.29 -4.53
C HIS A 141 7.67 2.81 -4.09
N ARG A 142 7.99 2.76 -2.79
CA ARG A 142 9.28 3.22 -2.23
C ARG A 142 10.45 2.24 -2.48
N VAL A 143 10.20 1.11 -3.11
CA VAL A 143 11.25 0.12 -3.47
C VAL A 143 11.62 0.25 -4.94
N ILE A 144 12.90 0.45 -5.25
CA ILE A 144 13.41 0.69 -6.61
C ILE A 144 14.60 -0.23 -6.95
N GLY A 145 15.04 -0.23 -8.22
CA GLY A 145 16.29 -0.86 -8.64
C GLY A 145 17.49 -0.20 -7.96
N SER A 146 18.59 -0.94 -7.78
CA SER A 146 19.82 -0.38 -7.20
C SER A 146 20.48 0.68 -8.10
N ASP A 147 20.16 0.66 -9.39
CA ASP A 147 20.53 1.64 -10.40
C ASP A 147 19.58 2.84 -10.48
N GLY A 148 18.58 2.92 -9.58
CA GLY A 148 17.54 3.95 -9.61
C GLY A 148 16.36 3.63 -10.53
N SER A 149 16.37 2.49 -11.23
CA SER A 149 15.29 2.15 -12.16
C SER A 149 13.95 1.92 -11.45
N LEU A 150 12.87 2.42 -12.05
CA LEU A 150 11.51 2.13 -11.64
C LEU A 150 11.04 0.84 -12.31
N THR A 151 11.04 -0.25 -11.55
CA THR A 151 10.54 -1.55 -12.00
C THR A 151 9.39 -2.02 -11.13
N GLY A 152 8.49 -2.82 -11.70
CA GLY A 152 7.46 -3.59 -10.99
C GLY A 152 6.59 -2.77 -10.04
N TYR A 153 5.37 -2.44 -10.47
CA TYR A 153 4.36 -1.84 -9.59
C TYR A 153 2.97 -2.31 -9.97
N GLY A 154 2.22 -2.84 -9.00
CA GLY A 154 0.88 -3.39 -9.23
C GLY A 154 -0.10 -2.36 -9.82
N GLY A 155 0.09 -1.06 -9.52
CA GLY A 155 -0.68 0.04 -10.11
C GLY A 155 -0.09 0.66 -11.37
N GLY A 156 0.96 0.09 -11.98
CA GLY A 156 1.65 0.64 -13.15
C GLY A 156 2.72 1.69 -12.84
N LEU A 157 3.75 1.77 -13.70
CA LEU A 157 4.93 2.60 -13.45
C LEU A 157 4.62 4.11 -13.39
N ALA A 158 3.60 4.58 -14.11
CA ALA A 158 3.16 5.97 -14.05
C ALA A 158 2.71 6.38 -12.64
N ARG A 159 1.89 5.54 -11.98
CA ARG A 159 1.45 5.79 -10.59
C ARG A 159 2.62 5.76 -9.61
N LYS A 160 3.54 4.80 -9.78
CA LYS A 160 4.76 4.72 -8.94
C LYS A 160 5.60 5.98 -9.03
N ARG A 161 5.85 6.48 -10.25
CA ARG A 161 6.61 7.71 -10.46
C ARG A 161 5.93 8.90 -9.79
N TRP A 162 4.64 9.08 -10.03
CA TRP A 162 3.87 10.17 -9.43
C TRP A 162 3.92 10.15 -7.90
N LEU A 163 3.77 8.98 -7.27
CA LEU A 163 3.81 8.87 -5.80
C LEU A 163 5.18 9.24 -5.22
N LEU A 164 6.26 8.83 -5.89
CA LEU A 164 7.63 9.17 -5.47
C LEU A 164 7.87 10.68 -5.60
N GLU A 165 7.45 11.29 -6.69
CA GLU A 165 7.56 12.74 -6.91
C GLU A 165 6.71 13.52 -5.90
N HIS A 166 5.49 13.05 -5.63
CA HIS A 166 4.59 13.61 -4.63
C HIS A 166 5.25 13.63 -3.25
N GLU A 167 5.75 12.48 -2.79
CA GLU A 167 6.42 12.39 -1.50
C GLU A 167 7.71 13.23 -1.45
N ALA A 168 8.50 13.25 -2.53
CA ALA A 168 9.72 14.06 -2.60
C ALA A 168 9.42 15.56 -2.42
N ARG A 169 8.38 16.10 -3.07
CA ARG A 169 7.98 17.52 -2.94
C ARG A 169 7.55 17.89 -1.53
N HIS A 170 6.83 17.00 -0.85
CA HIS A 170 6.25 17.29 0.46
C HIS A 170 7.15 16.89 1.64
N CYS A 171 8.18 16.07 1.42
CA CYS A 171 9.19 15.75 2.42
C CYS A 171 10.46 16.61 2.33
N ALA A 172 10.75 17.24 1.18
CA ALA A 172 11.94 18.07 1.00
C ALA A 172 12.00 19.33 1.88
N PHE A 173 10.89 19.70 2.55
CA PHE A 173 10.84 20.81 3.50
C PHE A 173 10.82 20.30 4.96
N ARG A 174 11.90 19.66 5.40
CA ARG A 174 12.25 19.61 6.83
C ARG A 174 13.46 20.53 7.01
N LEU A 175 13.21 21.75 7.48
CA LEU A 175 14.26 22.55 8.08
C LEU A 175 14.75 21.76 9.31
N GLU A 176 15.88 21.07 9.17
CA GLU A 176 16.66 20.64 10.33
C GLU A 176 17.27 21.91 10.94
N VAL A 177 16.49 22.57 11.80
CA VAL A 177 17.05 23.53 12.76
C VAL A 177 17.58 22.68 13.91
N SER A 178 18.88 22.37 13.89
CA SER A 178 19.55 21.84 15.09
C SER A 178 19.62 22.94 16.15
N PRO A 179 19.40 22.62 17.43
CA PRO A 179 19.67 23.52 18.54
C PRO A 179 21.16 23.83 18.70
#